data_AF-A0A0F6W3M9-F1
#
_entry.id   AF-A0A0F6W3M9-F1
#
_cell.length_a   1.000
_cell.length_b   1.000
_cell.length_c   1.000
_cell.angle_alpha   90.00
_cell.angle_beta   90.00
_cell.angle_gamma   90.00
#
_symmetry.space_group_name_H-M   'P 1'
#
loop_
_entity.id
_entity.type
_entity.pdbx_description
1 polymer ?
#
loop_
_entity_poly.entity_id
_entity_poly.type
_entity_poly.pdbx_seq_one_letter_code
_entity_poly.pdbx_strand_id
1 'polypeptide(L)'
;MIVFESRIARRFVGRLERGEEVIATLRQLCEHERIRAAWIHGAGMLEWVELTEWDPEREAWRAPRRVEGPLTVLSLEGNVSIRNGPPWVQLHVMVARQTGPGTFETLGGTVASARVYALEFAFDVYEDVRLERDEEAATGLSLFKGSSVRGVFARAGERTQELARPKPAPVVEDDEDEPEEEQPASRTAAATPAAATGGGVSWAVAAAVSQEAEKRAAAMPARRAPPSPPPLIPDVTTPKAVPIPEARERDTSFLDEPIPQKGDFVDHRQFGLCRVEGEDEDGGLRIRLPSGVRKVIRLDFLEVLPPRHEGDRKVFPLRPRKR
;
A
#
# COMPACT_ATOMS: atom_id res chain seq x y z
N MET A 1 -15.76 -11.22 -14.85
CA MET A 1 -15.71 -10.22 -13.77
C MET A 1 -16.18 -10.89 -12.49
N ILE A 2 -15.41 -10.81 -11.41
CA ILE A 2 -15.82 -11.24 -10.07
C ILE A 2 -15.93 -10.01 -9.18
N VAL A 3 -16.94 -9.96 -8.32
CA VAL A 3 -17.19 -8.83 -7.42
C VAL A 3 -17.61 -9.39 -6.07
N PHE A 4 -17.04 -8.84 -5.00
CA PHE A 4 -17.39 -9.16 -3.62
C PHE A 4 -17.90 -7.91 -2.93
N GLU A 5 -19.10 -7.98 -2.36
CA GLU A 5 -19.60 -6.95 -1.46
C GLU A 5 -19.13 -7.29 -0.04
N SER A 6 -18.58 -6.31 0.67
CA SER A 6 -18.32 -6.37 2.10
C SER A 6 -19.24 -5.40 2.83
N ARG A 7 -19.79 -5.83 3.96
CA ARG A 7 -20.60 -5.01 4.88
C ARG A 7 -19.95 -4.84 6.24
N ILE A 8 -18.88 -5.59 6.52
CA ILE A 8 -18.16 -5.55 7.79
C ILE A 8 -16.72 -5.20 7.53
N ALA A 9 -16.35 -3.97 7.87
CA ALA A 9 -14.99 -3.46 7.73
C ALA A 9 -14.34 -3.17 9.08
N ARG A 10 -13.06 -3.50 9.22
CA ARG A 10 -12.18 -3.01 10.29
C ARG A 10 -11.07 -2.17 9.67
N ARG A 11 -10.61 -1.13 10.37
CA ARG A 11 -9.50 -0.29 9.90
C ARG A 11 -8.33 -0.35 10.86
N PHE A 12 -7.14 -0.43 10.29
CA PHE A 12 -5.89 -0.27 11.02
C PHE A 12 -5.14 0.92 10.43
N VAL A 13 -4.47 1.67 11.29
CA VAL A 13 -3.47 2.67 10.90
C VAL A 13 -2.23 2.38 11.71
N GLY A 14 -1.07 2.54 11.09
CA GLY A 14 0.19 2.21 11.74
C GLY A 14 1.38 2.80 11.03
N ARG A 15 2.53 2.57 11.66
CA ARG A 15 3.85 2.97 11.16
C ARG A 15 4.78 1.78 11.25
N LEU A 16 5.59 1.57 10.22
CA LEU A 16 6.77 0.70 10.24
C LEU A 16 7.98 1.52 10.64
N GLU A 17 8.80 0.93 11.50
CA GLU A 17 10.04 1.51 11.97
C GLU A 17 11.18 1.29 10.99
N ARG A 18 12.20 2.13 11.12
CA ARG A 18 13.40 2.04 10.31
C ARG A 18 14.05 0.65 10.41
N GLY A 19 14.43 0.09 9.27
CA GLY A 19 15.12 -1.18 9.17
C GLY A 19 14.20 -2.41 9.01
N GLU A 20 12.89 -2.25 9.23
CA GLU A 20 11.91 -3.30 9.01
C GLU A 20 11.77 -3.62 7.52
N GLU A 21 11.54 -4.90 7.19
CA GLU A 21 11.21 -5.34 5.82
C GLU A 21 9.70 -5.25 5.63
N VAL A 22 9.26 -4.51 4.61
CA VAL A 22 7.85 -4.09 4.44
C VAL A 22 6.93 -5.30 4.33
N ILE A 23 7.23 -6.25 3.44
CA ILE A 23 6.33 -7.38 3.17
C ILE A 23 6.23 -8.30 4.39
N ALA A 24 7.36 -8.65 5.00
CA ALA A 24 7.42 -9.52 6.16
C ALA A 24 6.68 -8.93 7.36
N THR A 25 6.90 -7.64 7.63
CA THR A 25 6.29 -6.95 8.78
C THR A 25 4.77 -6.82 8.62
N LEU A 26 4.30 -6.45 7.42
CA LEU A 26 2.87 -6.40 7.13
C LEU A 26 2.21 -7.79 7.18
N ARG A 27 2.91 -8.84 6.73
CA ARG A 27 2.43 -10.23 6.87
C ARG A 27 2.30 -10.65 8.33
N GLN A 28 3.27 -10.31 9.17
CA GLN A 28 3.22 -10.58 10.60
C GLN A 28 2.03 -9.87 11.27
N LEU A 29 1.77 -8.61 10.91
CA LEU A 29 0.56 -7.90 11.34
C LEU A 29 -0.71 -8.65 10.92
N CYS A 30 -0.77 -9.11 9.66
CA CYS A 30 -1.92 -9.87 9.17
C CYS A 30 -2.15 -11.16 9.96
N GLU A 31 -1.08 -11.87 10.30
CA GLU A 31 -1.16 -13.11 11.08
C GLU A 31 -1.64 -12.84 12.51
N HIS A 32 -1.08 -11.82 13.17
CA HIS A 32 -1.44 -11.42 14.53
C HIS A 32 -2.91 -10.99 14.64
N GLU A 33 -3.35 -10.11 13.73
CA GLU A 33 -4.70 -9.53 13.72
C GLU A 33 -5.74 -10.39 12.98
N ARG A 34 -5.30 -11.55 12.48
CA ARG A 34 -6.08 -12.50 11.68
C ARG A 34 -6.73 -11.84 10.44
N ILE A 35 -6.00 -10.94 9.79
CA ILE A 35 -6.43 -10.25 8.57
C ILE A 35 -6.31 -11.24 7.40
N ARG A 36 -7.43 -11.51 6.74
CA ARG A 36 -7.50 -12.47 5.62
C ARG A 36 -7.83 -11.82 4.27
N ALA A 37 -8.50 -10.67 4.31
CA ALA A 37 -8.85 -9.87 3.14
C ALA A 37 -8.74 -8.40 3.53
N ALA A 38 -7.94 -7.62 2.81
CA ALA A 38 -7.81 -6.20 3.05
C ALA A 38 -7.30 -5.45 1.83
N TRP A 39 -7.56 -4.15 1.78
CA TRP A 39 -6.82 -3.22 0.94
C TRP A 39 -5.78 -2.46 1.77
N ILE A 40 -4.63 -2.17 1.19
CA ILE A 40 -3.51 -1.51 1.85
C ILE A 40 -3.15 -0.24 1.08
N HIS A 41 -3.00 0.85 1.82
CA HIS A 41 -2.49 2.12 1.33
C HIS A 41 -1.35 2.61 2.23
N GLY A 42 -0.36 3.31 1.68
CA GLY A 42 0.71 3.88 2.50
C GLY A 42 1.55 4.93 1.79
N ALA A 43 2.29 5.67 2.60
CA ALA A 43 3.23 6.71 2.17
C ALA A 43 4.37 6.84 3.19
N GLY A 44 5.50 7.41 2.76
CA GLY A 44 6.67 7.56 3.61
C GLY A 44 7.97 7.44 2.81
N MET A 45 8.92 6.66 3.32
CA MET A 45 10.27 6.59 2.80
C MET A 45 10.88 5.20 3.00
N LEU A 46 11.60 4.74 1.98
CA LEU A 46 12.34 3.48 1.96
C LEU A 46 13.84 3.76 1.87
N GLU A 47 14.64 2.84 2.41
CA GLU A 47 16.10 2.83 2.20
C GLU A 47 16.49 2.11 0.91
N TRP A 48 15.67 1.15 0.50
CA TRP A 48 15.76 0.46 -0.78
C TRP A 48 14.46 -0.28 -1.10
N VAL A 49 14.24 -0.58 -2.37
CA VAL A 49 13.14 -1.41 -2.86
C VAL A 49 13.61 -2.33 -3.97
N GLU A 50 13.11 -3.56 -3.99
CA GLU A 50 13.23 -4.48 -5.11
C GLU A 50 11.91 -4.52 -5.89
N LEU A 51 11.96 -4.10 -7.15
CA LEU A 51 10.80 -4.02 -8.04
C LEU A 51 10.83 -5.16 -9.05
N THR A 52 9.69 -5.77 -9.32
CA THR A 52 9.53 -6.79 -10.35
C THR A 52 8.27 -6.54 -11.19
N GLU A 53 8.22 -7.19 -12.35
CA GLU A 53 7.11 -7.17 -13.29
C GLU A 53 6.87 -8.58 -13.84
N TRP A 54 5.63 -8.83 -14.25
CA TRP A 54 5.25 -10.05 -14.93
C TRP A 54 5.63 -9.96 -16.42
N ASP A 55 6.31 -10.98 -16.94
CA ASP A 55 6.55 -11.15 -18.37
C ASP A 55 5.43 -12.03 -18.95
N PRO A 56 4.46 -11.46 -19.70
CA PRO A 56 3.35 -12.24 -20.25
C PRO A 56 3.78 -13.20 -21.36
N GLU A 57 4.90 -12.97 -22.04
CA GLU A 57 5.39 -13.89 -23.08
C GLU A 57 5.99 -15.15 -22.46
N ARG A 58 6.60 -15.03 -21.27
CA ARG A 58 7.22 -16.13 -20.54
C ARG A 58 6.31 -16.74 -19.48
N GLU A 59 5.16 -16.12 -19.21
CA GLU A 59 4.30 -16.41 -18.07
C GLU A 59 5.11 -16.55 -16.78
N ALA A 60 6.02 -15.59 -16.55
CA ALA A 60 6.95 -15.63 -15.44
C ALA A 60 7.28 -14.24 -14.90
N TRP A 61 7.53 -14.15 -13.59
CA TRP A 61 8.07 -12.93 -12.98
C TRP A 61 9.51 -12.69 -13.43
N ARG A 62 9.82 -11.45 -13.79
CA ARG A 62 11.20 -11.05 -14.04
C ARG A 62 12.01 -11.07 -12.74
N ALA A 63 13.32 -11.22 -12.88
CA ALA A 63 14.24 -11.04 -11.76
C ALA A 63 14.03 -9.65 -11.13
N PRO A 64 13.83 -9.55 -9.80
CA PRO A 64 13.66 -8.26 -9.16
C PRO A 64 14.87 -7.35 -9.38
N ARG A 65 14.61 -6.08 -9.65
CA ARG A 65 15.63 -5.04 -9.78
C ARG A 65 15.64 -4.19 -8.52
N ARG A 66 16.81 -4.13 -7.89
CA ARG A 66 17.02 -3.34 -6.68
C ARG A 66 17.29 -1.87 -7.00
N VAL A 67 16.62 -0.99 -6.26
CA VAL A 67 16.81 0.46 -6.26
C VAL A 67 17.23 0.85 -4.85
N GLU A 68 18.41 1.44 -4.74
CA GLU A 68 19.03 1.86 -3.48
C GLU A 68 18.86 3.36 -3.23
N GLY A 69 18.91 3.75 -1.97
CA GLY A 69 19.06 5.14 -1.53
C GLY A 69 17.81 5.71 -0.84
N PRO A 70 17.80 7.03 -0.58
CA PRO A 70 16.63 7.70 -0.01
C PRO A 70 15.49 7.71 -1.06
N LEU A 71 14.46 6.89 -0.85
CA LEU A 71 13.33 6.75 -1.75
C LEU A 71 12.05 7.25 -1.09
N THR A 72 11.51 8.37 -1.55
CA THR A 72 10.20 8.85 -1.09
C THR A 72 9.10 8.01 -1.73
N VAL A 73 8.25 7.37 -0.92
CA VAL A 73 7.07 6.65 -1.37
C VAL A 73 5.97 7.66 -1.67
N LEU A 74 5.69 7.86 -2.97
CA LEU A 74 4.61 8.72 -3.42
C LEU A 74 3.25 8.03 -3.30
N SER A 75 3.22 6.71 -3.51
CA SER A 75 2.05 5.87 -3.37
C SER A 75 2.50 4.43 -3.14
N LEU A 76 1.92 3.77 -2.14
CA LEU A 76 2.01 2.33 -1.92
C LEU A 76 0.60 1.78 -1.84
N GLU A 77 0.29 0.85 -2.73
CA GLU A 77 -1.05 0.33 -2.96
C GLU A 77 -1.02 -1.18 -3.05
N GLY A 78 -1.96 -1.86 -2.40
CA GLY A 78 -1.99 -3.30 -2.47
C GLY A 78 -3.12 -3.94 -1.71
N ASN A 79 -2.99 -5.24 -1.49
CA ASN A 79 -4.02 -6.02 -0.83
C ASN A 79 -3.45 -7.19 -0.04
N VAL A 80 -4.27 -7.64 0.90
CA VAL A 80 -4.12 -8.92 1.61
C VAL A 80 -5.16 -9.88 1.07
N SER A 81 -4.71 -11.09 0.78
CA SER A 81 -5.53 -12.23 0.37
C SER A 81 -4.88 -13.52 0.89
N ILE A 82 -5.45 -14.68 0.57
CA ILE A 82 -4.92 -15.98 1.00
C ILE A 82 -4.37 -16.76 -0.17
N ARG A 83 -3.14 -17.23 -0.05
CA ARG A 83 -2.49 -18.10 -1.04
C ARG A 83 -1.83 -19.26 -0.32
N ASN A 84 -2.27 -20.48 -0.60
CA ASN A 84 -1.76 -21.71 0.03
C ASN A 84 -1.86 -21.74 1.58
N GLY A 85 -2.83 -21.02 2.16
CA GLY A 85 -3.08 -21.00 3.62
C GLY A 85 -2.78 -19.66 4.32
N PRO A 86 -1.52 -19.19 4.35
CA PRO A 86 -1.16 -17.96 5.06
C PRO A 86 -1.58 -16.68 4.29
N PRO A 87 -1.60 -15.52 4.98
CA PRO A 87 -1.76 -14.21 4.34
C PRO A 87 -0.69 -13.95 3.28
N TRP A 88 -1.17 -13.53 2.11
CA TRP A 88 -0.40 -13.08 0.97
C TRP A 88 -0.59 -11.57 0.81
N VAL A 89 0.49 -10.83 0.99
CA VAL A 89 0.56 -9.38 0.79
C VAL A 89 1.14 -9.13 -0.60
N GLN A 90 0.39 -8.43 -1.45
CA GLN A 90 0.86 -7.99 -2.76
C GLN A 90 0.75 -6.47 -2.83
N LEU A 91 1.88 -5.80 -3.04
CA LEU A 91 1.99 -4.35 -3.11
C LEU A 91 2.56 -3.91 -4.45
N HIS A 92 2.12 -2.75 -4.91
CA HIS A 92 2.78 -1.94 -5.90
C HIS A 92 3.20 -0.63 -5.24
N VAL A 93 4.26 -0.03 -5.77
CA VAL A 93 4.77 1.24 -5.25
C VAL A 93 5.14 2.15 -6.39
N MET A 94 4.98 3.45 -6.16
CA MET A 94 5.65 4.52 -6.89
C MET A 94 6.57 5.25 -5.91
N VAL A 95 7.85 5.30 -6.24
CA VAL A 95 8.88 5.99 -5.45
C VAL A 95 9.53 7.09 -6.25
N ALA A 96 9.96 8.15 -5.58
CA ALA A 96 10.79 9.21 -6.15
C ALA A 96 12.17 9.20 -5.51
N ARG A 97 13.20 9.45 -6.31
CA ARG A 97 14.57 9.72 -5.86
C ARG A 97 15.12 10.97 -6.53
N GLN A 98 15.98 11.67 -5.83
CA GLN A 98 16.70 12.80 -6.42
C GLN A 98 17.87 12.27 -7.26
N THR A 99 17.99 12.73 -8.51
CA THR A 99 19.09 12.37 -9.42
C THR A 99 20.03 13.55 -9.72
N GLY A 100 19.63 14.76 -9.34
CA GLY A 100 20.42 15.99 -9.41
C GLY A 100 19.75 17.13 -8.64
N PRO A 101 20.37 18.33 -8.54
CA PRO A 101 19.75 19.48 -7.87
C PRO A 101 18.39 19.82 -8.50
N GLY A 102 17.30 19.66 -7.73
CA GLY A 102 15.93 19.91 -8.21
C GLY A 102 15.38 18.88 -9.20
N THR A 103 16.14 17.84 -9.55
CA THR A 103 15.71 16.80 -10.50
C THR A 103 15.34 15.53 -9.77
N PHE A 104 14.13 15.04 -10.02
CA PHE A 104 13.61 13.81 -9.46
C PHE A 104 13.31 12.79 -10.56
N GLU A 105 13.58 11.52 -10.27
CA GLU A 105 13.18 10.39 -11.07
C GLU A 105 12.13 9.60 -10.28
N THR A 106 11.05 9.20 -10.96
CA THR A 106 10.04 8.29 -10.41
C THR A 106 10.19 6.88 -10.95
N LEU A 107 10.11 5.89 -10.08
CA LEU A 107 10.19 4.47 -10.40
C LEU A 107 8.98 3.77 -9.80
N GLY A 108 8.48 2.73 -10.45
CA GLY A 108 7.36 1.96 -9.92
C GLY A 108 7.28 0.54 -10.45
N GLY A 109 6.55 -0.30 -9.73
CA GLY A 109 6.42 -1.72 -10.05
C GLY A 109 5.81 -2.52 -8.90
N THR A 110 5.79 -3.85 -9.06
CA THR A 110 5.40 -4.77 -7.98
C THR A 110 6.54 -4.87 -6.97
N VAL A 111 6.24 -4.72 -5.69
CA VAL A 111 7.24 -4.83 -4.62
C VAL A 111 7.55 -6.30 -4.36
N ALA A 112 8.77 -6.71 -4.63
CA ALA A 112 9.28 -8.03 -4.24
C ALA A 112 9.74 -8.02 -2.76
N SER A 113 10.46 -6.97 -2.38
CA SER A 113 10.89 -6.69 -1.01
C SER A 113 11.23 -5.19 -0.87
N ALA A 114 11.20 -4.66 0.34
CA ALA A 114 11.60 -3.27 0.61
C ALA A 114 12.04 -3.10 2.06
N ARG A 115 13.00 -2.20 2.32
CA ARG A 115 13.37 -1.82 3.69
C ARG A 115 12.94 -0.41 4.03
N VAL A 116 12.28 -0.29 5.17
CA VAL A 116 11.70 0.97 5.64
C VAL A 116 12.77 1.91 6.16
N TYR A 117 12.64 3.19 5.78
CA TYR A 117 13.23 4.28 6.55
C TYR A 117 12.20 4.84 7.55
N ALA A 118 11.00 5.17 7.06
CA ALA A 118 9.81 5.47 7.86
C ALA A 118 8.57 5.31 6.95
N LEU A 119 7.62 4.44 7.27
CA LEU A 119 6.45 4.19 6.41
C LEU A 119 5.18 4.19 7.24
N GLU A 120 4.21 5.01 6.88
CA GLU A 120 2.88 5.04 7.48
C GLU A 120 1.89 4.34 6.54
N PHE A 121 0.96 3.59 7.12
CA PHE A 121 0.04 2.77 6.35
C PHE A 121 -1.36 2.74 6.96
N ALA A 122 -2.34 2.41 6.12
CA ALA A 122 -3.70 2.10 6.51
C ALA A 122 -4.16 0.78 5.87
N PHE A 123 -4.94 -0.01 6.61
CA PHE A 123 -5.62 -1.20 6.09
C PHE A 123 -7.13 -1.00 6.17
N ASP A 124 -7.82 -1.27 5.08
CA ASP A 124 -9.27 -1.51 5.05
C ASP A 124 -9.50 -3.02 5.01
N VAL A 125 -9.78 -3.62 6.17
CA VAL A 125 -9.96 -5.07 6.35
C VAL A 125 -11.43 -5.44 6.14
N TYR A 126 -11.68 -6.48 5.36
CA TYR A 126 -13.02 -6.99 5.05
C TYR A 126 -13.26 -8.31 5.78
N GLU A 127 -14.07 -8.29 6.83
CA GLU A 127 -14.27 -9.44 7.73
C GLU A 127 -15.21 -10.51 7.15
N ASP A 128 -16.10 -10.10 6.25
CA ASP A 128 -17.12 -10.94 5.62
C ASP A 128 -16.75 -11.35 4.17
N VAL A 129 -15.52 -11.08 3.74
CA VAL A 129 -15.01 -11.48 2.43
C VAL A 129 -13.92 -12.52 2.60
N ARG A 130 -14.09 -13.66 1.93
CA ARG A 130 -13.02 -14.65 1.75
C ARG A 130 -12.34 -14.41 0.42
N LEU A 131 -11.13 -13.88 0.48
CA LEU A 131 -10.33 -13.55 -0.68
C LEU A 131 -9.14 -14.52 -0.79
N GLU A 132 -9.24 -15.45 -1.73
CA GLU A 132 -8.21 -16.45 -2.03
C GLU A 132 -7.53 -16.13 -3.36
N ARG A 133 -6.38 -16.77 -3.61
CA ARG A 133 -5.65 -16.65 -4.86
C ARG A 133 -5.26 -18.02 -5.40
N ASP A 134 -5.55 -18.20 -6.67
CA ASP A 134 -5.17 -19.36 -7.45
C ASP A 134 -4.62 -18.90 -8.80
N GLU A 135 -3.81 -19.75 -9.40
CA GLU A 135 -3.35 -19.54 -10.77
C GLU A 135 -4.54 -19.55 -11.75
N GLU A 136 -4.55 -18.57 -12.64
CA GLU A 136 -5.48 -18.51 -13.76
C GLU A 136 -4.75 -18.91 -15.04
N ALA A 137 -5.23 -19.98 -15.68
CA ALA A 137 -4.59 -20.56 -16.87
C ALA A 137 -4.47 -19.61 -18.08
N ALA A 138 -5.27 -18.55 -18.15
CA ALA A 138 -5.23 -17.61 -19.26
C ALA A 138 -4.07 -16.59 -19.15
N THR A 139 -3.58 -16.34 -17.95
CA THR A 139 -2.56 -15.30 -17.70
C THR A 139 -1.33 -15.82 -16.95
N GLY A 140 -1.40 -17.02 -16.37
CA GLY A 140 -0.40 -17.58 -15.45
C GLY A 140 -0.32 -16.84 -14.10
N LEU A 141 -1.16 -15.80 -13.90
CA LEU A 141 -1.15 -14.99 -12.69
C LEU A 141 -1.95 -15.67 -11.58
N SER A 142 -1.50 -15.47 -10.34
CA SER A 142 -2.27 -15.83 -9.16
C SER A 142 -3.29 -14.74 -8.86
N LEU A 143 -4.51 -14.89 -9.38
CA LEU A 143 -5.57 -13.87 -9.30
C LEU A 143 -6.59 -14.21 -8.22
N PHE A 144 -7.42 -13.22 -7.87
CA PHE A 144 -8.45 -13.41 -6.87
C PHE A 144 -9.46 -14.48 -7.27
N LYS A 145 -9.81 -15.31 -6.29
CA LYS A 145 -11.00 -16.14 -6.25
C LYS A 145 -11.62 -16.01 -4.86
N GLY A 146 -12.86 -16.42 -4.70
CA GLY A 146 -13.48 -16.41 -3.38
C GLY A 146 -14.97 -16.19 -3.38
N SER A 147 -15.48 -15.76 -2.23
CA SER A 147 -16.90 -15.49 -1.99
C SER A 147 -17.09 -14.47 -0.87
N SER A 148 -18.19 -13.70 -0.95
CA SER A 148 -18.71 -12.97 0.21
C SER A 148 -19.48 -13.94 1.09
N VAL A 149 -19.22 -13.93 2.39
CA VAL A 149 -19.98 -14.74 3.34
C VAL A 149 -21.19 -13.93 3.82
N ARG A 150 -22.40 -14.36 3.46
CA ARG A 150 -23.62 -13.88 4.11
C ARG A 150 -23.80 -14.62 5.43
N GLY A 151 -23.46 -14.00 6.55
CA GLY A 151 -23.80 -14.51 7.87
C GLY A 151 -22.78 -14.16 8.95
N VAL A 152 -23.30 -13.72 10.09
CA VAL A 152 -22.58 -13.32 11.31
C VAL A 152 -21.49 -14.32 11.68
N PHE A 153 -20.22 -13.91 11.68
CA PHE A 153 -19.19 -14.64 12.41
C PHE A 153 -19.16 -14.13 13.85
N ALA A 154 -19.77 -14.91 14.74
CA ALA A 154 -19.43 -14.87 16.15
C ALA A 154 -17.92 -15.11 16.29
N ARG A 155 -17.24 -14.28 17.08
CA ARG A 155 -15.86 -14.53 17.48
C ARG A 155 -15.79 -15.92 18.10
N ALA A 156 -15.10 -16.86 17.45
CA ALA A 156 -14.73 -18.13 18.05
C ALA A 156 -13.70 -17.83 19.16
N GLY A 157 -14.18 -17.52 20.36
CA GLY A 157 -13.29 -17.09 21.45
C GLY A 157 -13.94 -16.56 22.72
N GLU A 158 -15.22 -16.81 23.01
CA GLU A 158 -15.76 -16.64 24.36
C GLU A 158 -16.54 -17.90 24.73
N ARG A 159 -15.81 -18.95 25.13
CA ARG A 159 -16.40 -19.87 26.12
C ARG A 159 -16.42 -19.09 27.42
N THR A 160 -17.55 -18.49 27.74
CA THR A 160 -17.87 -18.18 29.12
C THR A 160 -17.91 -19.52 29.84
N GLN A 161 -16.80 -19.90 30.49
CA GLN A 161 -16.91 -20.81 31.62
C GLN A 161 -17.72 -20.03 32.65
N GLU A 162 -18.99 -20.35 32.69
CA GLU A 162 -19.88 -20.01 33.80
C GLU A 162 -19.22 -20.55 35.07
N LEU A 163 -18.52 -19.67 35.79
CA LEU A 163 -18.05 -19.96 37.14
C LEU A 163 -19.31 -20.23 37.96
N ALA A 164 -19.52 -21.52 38.27
CA ALA A 164 -20.50 -21.93 39.24
C ALA A 164 -20.26 -21.15 40.54
N ARG A 165 -21.24 -20.31 40.90
CA ARG A 165 -21.27 -19.63 42.19
C ARG A 165 -21.28 -20.70 43.29
N PRO A 166 -20.38 -20.64 44.30
CA PRO A 166 -20.50 -21.54 45.43
C PRO A 166 -21.78 -21.23 46.20
N LYS A 167 -22.50 -22.29 46.59
CA LYS A 167 -23.67 -22.22 47.48
C LYS A 167 -23.28 -21.54 48.80
N PRO A 168 -24.09 -20.62 49.35
CA PRO A 168 -23.85 -20.10 50.68
C PRO A 168 -24.08 -21.20 51.73
N ALA A 169 -23.16 -21.30 52.70
CA ALA A 169 -23.33 -22.09 53.92
C ALA A 169 -24.33 -21.39 54.86
N PRO A 170 -25.02 -22.13 55.75
CA PRO A 170 -26.05 -21.56 56.61
C PRO A 170 -25.42 -20.69 57.70
N VAL A 171 -26.00 -19.51 57.91
CA VAL A 171 -25.70 -18.63 59.04
C VAL A 171 -26.46 -19.15 60.25
N VAL A 172 -25.75 -19.38 61.34
CA VAL A 172 -26.30 -19.66 62.67
C VAL A 172 -26.65 -18.29 63.28
N GLU A 173 -27.88 -18.18 63.75
CA GLU A 173 -28.42 -17.06 64.54
C GLU A 173 -27.76 -17.04 65.92
N ASP A 174 -27.38 -15.86 66.40
CA ASP A 174 -27.32 -15.58 67.84
C ASP A 174 -27.74 -14.11 68.08
N ASP A 175 -28.55 -13.98 69.13
CA ASP A 175 -29.42 -12.87 69.51
C ASP A 175 -28.74 -11.59 70.05
N GLU A 176 -29.50 -10.49 69.87
CA GLU A 176 -29.74 -9.27 70.66
C GLU A 176 -28.83 -8.93 71.89
N ASP A 177 -28.29 -7.69 71.96
CA ASP A 177 -28.82 -6.62 72.84
C ASP A 177 -27.96 -5.32 72.89
N GLU A 178 -28.70 -4.19 72.83
CA GLU A 178 -28.54 -2.78 73.29
C GLU A 178 -27.29 -1.87 73.11
N PRO A 179 -27.49 -0.51 73.06
CA PRO A 179 -26.50 0.50 72.65
C PRO A 179 -26.04 1.45 73.77
N GLU A 180 -24.85 2.08 73.66
CA GLU A 180 -24.52 3.36 74.33
C GLU A 180 -23.24 4.06 73.82
N GLU A 181 -23.15 5.36 74.09
CA GLU A 181 -22.31 6.45 73.54
C GLU A 181 -20.81 6.47 73.90
N GLU A 182 -19.96 7.08 73.04
CA GLU A 182 -19.05 8.24 73.32
C GLU A 182 -17.85 8.34 72.33
N GLN A 183 -17.51 9.58 71.95
CA GLN A 183 -16.36 9.99 71.11
C GLN A 183 -15.09 10.26 71.98
N PRO A 184 -13.94 10.78 71.46
CA PRO A 184 -13.16 10.50 70.24
C PRO A 184 -11.63 10.27 70.54
N ALA A 185 -10.83 9.75 69.59
CA ALA A 185 -9.46 10.25 69.30
C ALA A 185 -8.69 9.48 68.20
N SER A 186 -8.29 10.25 67.17
CA SER A 186 -6.98 10.28 66.49
C SER A 186 -6.29 8.97 66.00
N ARG A 187 -6.09 8.82 64.69
CA ARG A 187 -4.84 9.17 63.95
C ARG A 187 -4.78 8.50 62.56
N THR A 188 -4.67 9.34 61.53
CA THR A 188 -3.84 9.22 60.30
C THR A 188 -3.56 7.83 59.71
N ALA A 189 -4.02 7.57 58.48
CA ALA A 189 -3.23 7.75 57.23
C ALA A 189 -3.80 6.94 56.04
N ALA A 190 -3.47 7.44 54.84
CA ALA A 190 -3.52 6.78 53.52
C ALA A 190 -4.90 6.64 52.83
N ALA A 191 -5.22 7.66 52.04
CA ALA A 191 -6.05 7.54 50.85
C ALA A 191 -5.15 7.27 49.63
N THR A 192 -5.53 6.30 48.79
CA THR A 192 -5.18 6.24 47.35
C THR A 192 -6.35 5.60 46.59
N PRO A 193 -6.74 6.13 45.42
CA PRO A 193 -7.97 5.74 44.73
C PRO A 193 -7.78 4.53 43.81
N ALA A 194 -8.89 3.81 43.59
CA ALA A 194 -9.01 2.84 42.51
C ALA A 194 -9.20 3.58 41.18
N ALA A 195 -8.23 3.42 40.27
CA ALA A 195 -8.38 3.76 38.85
C ALA A 195 -8.25 2.47 38.03
N ALA A 196 -9.24 2.24 37.18
CA ALA A 196 -9.33 1.11 36.28
C ALA A 196 -8.19 1.10 35.25
N THR A 197 -7.44 -0.01 35.17
CA THR A 197 -6.50 -0.28 34.08
C THR A 197 -7.13 -1.28 33.11
N GLY A 198 -7.52 -0.80 31.94
CA GLY A 198 -7.79 -1.64 30.78
C GLY A 198 -6.51 -2.35 30.33
N GLY A 199 -6.61 -3.66 30.13
CA GLY A 199 -5.51 -4.49 29.66
C GLY A 199 -5.16 -4.21 28.20
N GLY A 200 -4.15 -3.37 27.99
CA GLY A 200 -3.40 -3.29 26.74
C GLY A 200 -1.97 -3.79 26.99
N VAL A 201 -1.50 -4.73 26.17
CA VAL A 201 -0.12 -5.22 26.25
C VAL A 201 0.81 -4.10 25.78
N SER A 202 1.74 -3.69 26.65
CA SER A 202 2.74 -2.66 26.35
C SER A 202 3.82 -3.20 25.40
N TRP A 203 4.27 -2.37 24.47
CA TRP A 203 5.35 -2.64 23.50
C TRP A 203 6.67 -3.12 24.14
N ALA A 204 6.87 -2.90 25.44
CA ALA A 204 7.96 -3.50 26.20
C ALA A 204 7.93 -5.04 26.21
N VAL A 205 6.74 -5.65 26.15
CA VAL A 205 6.55 -7.12 26.14
C VAL A 205 6.92 -7.70 24.78
N ALA A 206 6.64 -7.00 23.68
CA ALA A 206 7.03 -7.44 22.33
C ALA A 206 8.55 -7.39 22.13
N ALA A 207 9.21 -6.34 22.64
CA ALA A 207 10.67 -6.22 22.60
C ALA A 207 11.37 -7.34 23.39
N ALA A 208 10.83 -7.71 24.55
CA ALA A 208 11.36 -8.81 25.37
C ALA A 208 11.24 -10.17 24.68
N VAL A 209 10.15 -10.42 23.94
CA VAL A 209 9.95 -11.68 23.19
C VAL A 209 10.91 -11.79 22.01
N SER A 210 11.23 -10.68 21.34
CA SER A 210 12.24 -10.65 20.25
C SER A 210 13.64 -10.97 20.77
N GLN A 211 14.04 -10.36 21.90
CA GLN A 211 15.35 -10.62 22.52
C GLN A 211 15.48 -12.06 23.03
N GLU A 212 14.39 -12.67 23.49
CA GLU A 212 14.38 -14.08 23.91
C GLU A 212 14.48 -15.04 22.71
N ALA A 213 13.90 -14.67 21.57
CA ALA A 213 14.04 -15.43 20.32
C ALA A 213 15.48 -15.37 19.78
N GLU A 214 16.14 -14.22 19.86
CA GLU A 214 17.56 -14.06 19.49
C GLU A 214 18.50 -14.84 20.42
N LYS A 215 18.25 -14.85 21.73
CA LYS A 215 19.01 -15.67 22.69
C LYS A 215 18.82 -17.16 22.45
N ARG A 216 17.61 -17.61 22.12
CA ARG A 216 17.36 -19.00 21.71
C ARG A 216 18.05 -19.39 20.41
N ALA A 217 18.12 -18.48 19.44
CA ALA A 217 18.84 -18.71 18.19
C ALA A 217 20.36 -18.80 18.41
N ALA A 218 20.91 -18.01 19.33
CA ALA A 218 22.33 -18.04 19.70
C ALA A 218 22.74 -19.27 20.54
N ALA A 219 21.78 -19.97 21.15
CA ALA A 219 22.01 -21.14 22.01
C ALA A 219 21.82 -22.51 21.32
N MET A 220 21.54 -22.56 20.02
CA MET A 220 21.40 -23.84 19.29
C MET A 220 22.77 -24.42 18.89
N PRO A 221 23.00 -25.75 19.07
CA PRO A 221 24.21 -26.38 18.57
C PRO A 221 24.23 -26.40 17.02
N ALA A 222 25.44 -26.29 16.46
CA ALA A 222 25.69 -26.15 15.02
C ALA A 222 24.90 -27.18 14.19
N ARG A 223 24.04 -26.67 13.30
CA ARG A 223 23.33 -27.49 12.30
C ARG A 223 24.34 -28.09 11.32
N ARG A 224 24.12 -29.36 10.99
CA ARG A 224 24.83 -30.12 9.94
C ARG A 224 24.81 -29.35 8.62
N ALA A 225 25.93 -29.32 7.91
CA ALA A 225 26.09 -28.60 6.64
C ALA A 225 25.00 -28.99 5.61
N PRO A 226 24.51 -28.03 4.81
CA PRO A 226 23.59 -28.32 3.72
C PRO A 226 24.26 -29.22 2.66
N PRO A 227 23.49 -30.06 1.93
CA PRO A 227 24.05 -30.86 0.85
C PRO A 227 24.62 -29.96 -0.26
N SER A 228 25.75 -30.37 -0.82
CA SER A 228 26.46 -29.66 -1.88
C SER A 228 25.58 -29.40 -3.10
N PRO A 229 25.75 -28.25 -3.80
CA PRO A 229 25.01 -27.97 -5.02
C PRO A 229 25.31 -29.01 -6.12
N PRO A 230 24.36 -29.27 -7.04
CA PRO A 230 24.60 -30.18 -8.16
C PRO A 230 25.74 -29.67 -9.07
N PRO A 231 26.45 -30.57 -9.78
CA PRO A 231 27.61 -30.19 -10.57
C PRO A 231 27.22 -29.25 -11.72
N LEU A 232 28.08 -28.27 -11.97
CA LEU A 232 28.02 -27.36 -13.10
C LEU A 232 28.06 -28.15 -14.42
N ILE A 233 27.11 -27.88 -15.31
CA ILE A 233 27.12 -28.33 -16.70
C ILE A 233 28.30 -27.64 -17.41
N PRO A 234 29.16 -28.35 -18.15
CA PRO A 234 30.30 -27.74 -18.83
C PRO A 234 29.88 -26.98 -20.09
N ASP A 235 30.48 -25.80 -20.25
CA ASP A 235 30.63 -24.95 -21.45
C ASP A 235 29.56 -25.06 -22.55
N VAL A 236 28.56 -24.17 -22.47
CA VAL A 236 27.93 -23.64 -23.69
C VAL A 236 28.63 -22.32 -23.99
N THR A 237 29.42 -22.37 -25.06
CA THR A 237 29.97 -21.26 -25.83
C THR A 237 29.19 -19.96 -25.65
N THR A 238 29.87 -18.92 -25.17
CA THR A 238 29.40 -17.52 -25.23
C THR A 238 28.82 -17.22 -26.61
N PRO A 239 27.51 -16.95 -26.74
CA PRO A 239 27.03 -16.33 -27.96
C PRO A 239 27.66 -14.93 -28.02
N LYS A 240 28.32 -14.63 -29.14
CA LYS A 240 28.81 -13.30 -29.51
C LYS A 240 27.71 -12.28 -29.20
N ALA A 241 28.08 -11.18 -28.55
CA ALA A 241 27.20 -10.03 -28.34
C ALA A 241 26.54 -9.65 -29.67
N VAL A 242 25.23 -9.86 -29.75
CA VAL A 242 24.41 -9.23 -30.78
C VAL A 242 24.43 -7.73 -30.45
N PRO A 243 24.80 -6.84 -31.39
CA PRO A 243 24.73 -5.42 -31.14
C PRO A 243 23.30 -5.07 -30.72
N ILE A 244 23.17 -4.32 -29.63
CA ILE A 244 21.91 -3.73 -29.20
C ILE A 244 21.34 -3.01 -30.45
N PRO A 245 20.14 -3.35 -30.94
CA PRO A 245 19.53 -2.54 -31.99
C PRO A 245 19.47 -1.12 -31.46
N GLU A 246 20.03 -0.17 -32.22
CA GLU A 246 20.03 1.25 -31.87
C GLU A 246 18.68 1.61 -31.29
N ALA A 247 18.73 2.34 -30.17
CA ALA A 247 17.55 2.78 -29.45
C ALA A 247 16.49 3.20 -30.46
N ARG A 248 15.37 2.47 -30.48
CA ARG A 248 14.15 3.00 -31.09
C ARG A 248 13.99 4.37 -30.43
N GLU A 249 14.21 5.43 -31.21
CA GLU A 249 14.06 6.80 -30.73
C GLU A 249 12.70 6.84 -30.03
N ARG A 250 12.75 6.95 -28.70
CA ARG A 250 11.55 7.20 -27.94
C ARG A 250 11.09 8.55 -28.46
N ASP A 251 9.92 8.57 -29.08
CA ASP A 251 9.31 9.79 -29.58
C ASP A 251 9.10 10.74 -28.39
N THR A 252 10.05 11.66 -28.20
CA THR A 252 10.05 12.67 -27.14
C THR A 252 9.17 13.87 -27.49
N SER A 253 8.37 13.78 -28.56
CA SER A 253 7.54 14.87 -29.07
C SER A 253 6.61 15.50 -28.04
N PHE A 254 6.18 14.77 -27.01
CA PHE A 254 5.32 15.27 -25.95
C PHE A 254 5.98 16.27 -24.99
N LEU A 255 7.31 16.28 -24.89
CA LEU A 255 8.06 17.24 -24.06
C LEU A 255 8.34 18.57 -24.79
N ASP A 256 8.13 18.59 -26.12
CA ASP A 256 8.34 19.75 -27.00
C ASP A 256 7.03 20.35 -27.54
N GLU A 257 5.85 19.91 -27.06
CA GLU A 257 4.56 20.44 -27.50
C GLU A 257 4.40 21.91 -27.08
N PRO A 258 4.35 22.87 -28.02
CA PRO A 258 4.33 24.28 -27.68
C PRO A 258 2.94 24.67 -27.16
N ILE A 259 2.85 25.03 -25.88
CA ILE A 259 1.58 25.44 -25.24
C ILE A 259 1.15 26.81 -25.81
N PRO A 260 -0.04 26.93 -26.44
CA PRO A 260 -0.53 28.20 -26.98
C PRO A 260 -0.75 29.24 -25.88
N GLN A 261 -0.28 30.46 -26.08
CA GLN A 261 -0.40 31.54 -25.10
C GLN A 261 -1.62 32.42 -25.38
N LYS A 262 -2.00 33.23 -24.38
CA LYS A 262 -3.08 34.22 -24.52
C LYS A 262 -2.78 35.17 -25.69
N GLY A 263 -3.66 35.18 -26.69
CA GLY A 263 -3.50 35.95 -27.91
C GLY A 263 -3.24 35.11 -29.16
N ASP A 264 -2.76 33.87 -29.00
CA ASP A 264 -2.55 32.92 -30.08
C ASP A 264 -3.88 32.37 -30.62
N PHE A 265 -3.82 31.72 -31.79
CA PHE A 265 -4.96 31.05 -32.40
C PHE A 265 -4.76 29.54 -32.41
N VAL A 266 -5.86 28.81 -32.35
CA VAL A 266 -5.87 27.36 -32.26
C VAL A 266 -6.87 26.84 -33.29
N ASP A 267 -6.44 25.97 -34.18
CA ASP A 267 -7.30 25.38 -35.21
C ASP A 267 -7.81 24.02 -34.74
N HIS A 268 -9.07 23.98 -34.29
CA HIS A 268 -9.71 22.78 -33.77
C HIS A 268 -10.66 22.19 -34.80
N ARG A 269 -10.55 20.88 -35.09
CA ARG A 269 -11.36 20.17 -36.10
C ARG A 269 -12.87 20.46 -36.05
N GLN A 270 -13.45 20.61 -34.85
CA GLN A 270 -14.89 20.88 -34.68
C GLN A 270 -15.24 22.38 -34.59
N PHE A 271 -14.32 23.22 -34.10
CA PHE A 271 -14.61 24.63 -33.78
C PHE A 271 -13.97 25.62 -34.76
N GLY A 272 -13.13 25.13 -35.67
CA GLY A 272 -12.32 25.93 -36.57
C GLY A 272 -11.29 26.76 -35.82
N LEU A 273 -10.93 27.90 -36.42
CA LEU A 273 -9.92 28.81 -35.90
C LEU A 273 -10.45 29.60 -34.69
N CYS A 274 -9.96 29.28 -33.50
CA CYS A 274 -10.37 29.90 -32.24
C CYS A 274 -9.24 30.74 -31.64
N ARG A 275 -9.55 31.85 -30.98
CA ARG A 275 -8.55 32.70 -30.30
C ARG A 275 -8.39 32.29 -28.84
N VAL A 276 -7.17 32.15 -28.36
CA VAL A 276 -6.86 31.84 -26.97
C VAL A 276 -7.00 33.07 -26.10
N GLU A 277 -7.83 32.99 -25.07
CA GLU A 277 -8.08 34.06 -24.10
C GLU A 277 -7.30 33.86 -22.78
N GLY A 278 -6.84 32.63 -22.53
CA GLY A 278 -6.04 32.26 -21.38
C GLY A 278 -6.25 30.80 -21.00
N GLU A 279 -5.73 30.43 -19.84
CA GLU A 279 -5.90 29.12 -19.23
C GLU A 279 -6.98 29.19 -18.14
N ASP A 280 -7.61 28.06 -17.86
CA ASP A 280 -8.57 27.84 -16.77
C ASP A 280 -7.86 27.22 -15.56
N GLU A 281 -8.48 27.26 -14.37
CA GLU A 281 -7.87 26.77 -13.12
C GLU A 281 -7.54 25.26 -13.17
N ASP A 282 -8.24 24.49 -14.02
CA ASP A 282 -8.04 23.06 -14.23
C ASP A 282 -7.09 22.72 -15.41
N GLY A 283 -6.31 23.69 -15.91
CA GLY A 283 -5.40 23.47 -17.05
C GLY A 283 -6.08 23.40 -18.43
N GLY A 284 -7.35 23.82 -18.51
CA GLY A 284 -8.11 23.91 -19.76
C GLY A 284 -7.80 25.19 -20.54
N LEU A 285 -7.73 25.13 -21.87
CA LEU A 285 -7.53 26.31 -22.70
C LEU A 285 -8.87 27.03 -22.95
N ARG A 286 -8.98 28.29 -22.52
CA ARG A 286 -10.12 29.15 -22.79
C ARG A 286 -10.00 29.75 -24.19
N ILE A 287 -10.91 29.36 -25.07
CA ILE A 287 -10.92 29.75 -26.48
C ILE A 287 -12.20 30.53 -26.84
N ARG A 288 -12.06 31.53 -27.69
CA ARG A 288 -13.16 32.26 -28.32
C ARG A 288 -13.34 31.79 -29.76
N LEU A 289 -14.52 31.27 -30.08
CA LEU A 289 -14.89 30.81 -31.42
C LEU A 289 -15.13 32.01 -32.36
N PRO A 290 -15.09 31.81 -33.69
CA PRO A 290 -15.47 32.84 -34.68
C PRO A 290 -16.90 33.37 -34.47
N SER A 291 -17.79 32.55 -33.92
CA SER A 291 -19.17 32.92 -33.57
C SER A 291 -19.29 33.84 -32.35
N GLY A 292 -18.17 34.17 -31.67
CA GLY A 292 -18.15 34.97 -30.45
C GLY A 292 -18.39 34.19 -29.15
N VAL A 293 -18.75 32.91 -29.25
CA VAL A 293 -18.96 32.03 -28.08
C VAL A 293 -17.62 31.66 -27.45
N ARG A 294 -17.56 31.66 -26.12
CA ARG A 294 -16.39 31.22 -25.35
C ARG A 294 -16.56 29.76 -24.92
N LYS A 295 -15.51 28.95 -25.05
CA LYS A 295 -15.47 27.56 -24.61
C LYS A 295 -14.13 27.23 -23.95
N VAL A 296 -14.14 26.22 -23.10
CA VAL A 296 -12.94 25.63 -22.52
C VAL A 296 -12.69 24.30 -23.21
N ILE A 297 -11.46 24.07 -23.68
CA ILE A 297 -11.04 22.79 -24.24
C ILE A 297 -9.93 22.19 -23.37
N ARG A 298 -10.04 20.90 -23.03
CA ARG A 298 -9.00 20.18 -22.30
C ARG A 298 -7.98 19.62 -23.29
N LEU A 299 -6.69 19.87 -23.05
CA LEU A 299 -5.61 19.43 -23.92
C LEU A 299 -5.23 17.95 -23.73
N ASP A 300 -5.74 17.29 -22.68
CA ASP A 300 -5.42 15.88 -22.38
C ASP A 300 -5.64 14.93 -23.56
N PHE A 301 -6.64 15.23 -24.39
CA PHE A 301 -7.04 14.41 -25.54
C PHE A 301 -6.64 15.00 -26.90
N LEU A 302 -5.91 16.12 -26.91
CA LEU A 302 -5.57 16.87 -28.11
C LEU A 302 -4.04 17.09 -28.18
N GLU A 303 -3.46 16.72 -29.31
CA GLU A 303 -2.08 16.96 -29.67
C GLU A 303 -1.96 18.36 -30.26
N VAL A 304 -1.08 19.19 -29.69
CA VAL A 304 -0.80 20.54 -30.17
C VAL A 304 0.34 20.48 -31.18
N LEU A 305 0.04 20.69 -32.46
CA LEU A 305 1.07 20.70 -33.50
C LEU A 305 1.85 22.03 -33.53
N PRO A 306 3.08 22.04 -34.08
CA PRO A 306 3.88 23.25 -34.22
C PRO A 306 3.12 24.41 -34.91
N PRO A 307 3.35 25.67 -34.47
CA PRO A 307 2.59 26.81 -34.94
C PRO A 307 2.86 27.12 -36.41
N ARG A 308 1.79 27.41 -37.15
CA ARG A 308 1.83 28.01 -38.48
C ARG A 308 1.60 29.51 -38.37
N HIS A 309 2.35 30.28 -39.13
CA HIS A 309 2.17 31.73 -39.20
C HIS A 309 1.28 32.06 -40.40
N GLU A 310 0.08 32.59 -40.13
CA GLU A 310 -0.83 33.10 -41.15
C GLU A 310 -0.91 34.62 -41.02
N GLY A 311 -0.01 35.31 -41.73
CA GLY A 311 0.18 36.75 -41.59
C GLY A 311 0.71 37.11 -40.20
N ASP A 312 -0.04 37.94 -39.46
CA ASP A 312 0.29 38.37 -38.10
C ASP A 312 -0.27 37.43 -37.01
N ARG A 313 -0.82 36.27 -37.41
CA ARG A 313 -1.44 35.30 -36.50
C ARG A 313 -0.58 34.05 -36.34
N LYS A 314 -0.29 33.70 -35.10
CA LYS A 314 0.33 32.42 -34.72
C LYS A 314 -0.77 31.39 -34.47
N VAL A 315 -0.86 30.38 -35.32
CA VAL A 315 -1.95 29.37 -35.34
C VAL A 315 -1.41 28.00 -34.97
N PHE A 316 -1.96 27.38 -33.92
CA PHE A 316 -1.61 26.04 -33.46
C PHE A 316 -2.68 25.02 -33.90
N PRO A 317 -2.38 24.11 -34.82
CA PRO A 317 -3.34 23.07 -35.22
C PRO A 317 -3.50 22.03 -34.10
N LEU A 318 -4.75 21.67 -33.77
CA LEU A 318 -5.05 20.61 -32.81
C LEU A 318 -5.53 19.35 -33.50
N ARG A 319 -4.96 18.20 -33.10
CA ARG A 319 -5.41 16.89 -33.56
C ARG A 319 -5.80 16.00 -32.38
N PRO A 320 -6.76 15.07 -32.54
CA PRO A 320 -7.01 14.05 -31.52
C PRO A 320 -5.75 13.21 -31.31
N ARG A 321 -5.29 13.06 -30.06
CA ARG A 321 -4.18 12.14 -29.73
C ARG A 321 -4.59 10.72 -30.10
N LYS A 322 -3.76 10.02 -30.86
CA LYS A 322 -3.92 8.57 -31.09
C LYS A 322 -3.50 7.85 -29.81
N ARG A 323 -4.43 7.09 -29.21
CA ARG A 323 -4.14 6.19 -28.07
C ARG A 323 -3.30 5.00 -28.53
#